data_AF-A0AAD1D811-F1
#
_entry.id   AF-A0AAD1D811-F1
#
_cell.length_a   1.000
_cell.length_b   1.000
_cell.length_c   1.000
_cell.angle_alpha   90.00
_cell.angle_beta   90.00
_cell.angle_gamma   90.00
#
_symmetry.space_group_name_H-M   'P 1'
#
loop_
_entity.id
_entity.type
_entity.pdbx_description
1 polymer ?
#
loop_
_entity_poly.entity_id
_entity_poly.type
_entity_poly.pdbx_seq_one_letter_code
_entity_poly.pdbx_strand_id
1 'polypeptide(L)'
;MKRIVRDHLDGTNGRAKVENWVPKWMAFPPSPYTERGGVGTVEAAALVAAARAENEPEPTGPGPVAALPVPANEPEREPEPLAA
;
A
#
# COMPACT_ATOMS: atom_id res chain seq x y z
N MET A 1 17.33 -20.58 4.03
CA MET A 1 16.25 -19.64 3.62
C MET A 1 16.72 -18.19 3.49
N LYS A 2 17.03 -17.45 4.58
CA LYS A 2 17.37 -16.01 4.54
C LYS A 2 18.56 -15.64 3.62
N ARG A 3 19.55 -16.54 3.50
CA ARG A 3 20.73 -16.35 2.62
C ARG A 3 20.36 -16.38 1.13
N ILE A 4 19.46 -17.29 0.73
CA ILE A 4 19.05 -17.45 -0.69
C ILE A 4 18.33 -16.21 -1.21
N VAL A 5 17.49 -15.59 -0.37
CA VAL A 5 16.78 -14.34 -0.72
C VAL A 5 17.79 -13.21 -0.87
N ARG A 6 18.71 -13.04 0.10
CA ARG A 6 19.77 -12.02 0.02
C ARG A 6 20.63 -12.17 -1.23
N ASP A 7 21.04 -13.38 -1.57
CA ASP A 7 21.87 -13.61 -2.76
C ASP A 7 21.16 -13.19 -4.06
N HIS A 8 19.84 -13.33 -4.16
CA HIS A 8 19.06 -12.80 -5.31
C HIS A 8 18.86 -11.29 -5.26
N LEU A 9 18.77 -10.68 -4.08
CA LEU A 9 18.68 -9.23 -3.94
C LEU A 9 20.01 -8.55 -4.28
N ASP A 10 21.13 -9.18 -3.92
CA ASP A 10 22.47 -8.65 -4.14
C ASP A 10 23.08 -9.07 -5.48
N GLY A 11 22.54 -10.12 -6.12
CA GLY A 11 23.09 -10.69 -7.36
C GLY A 11 24.40 -11.45 -7.16
N THR A 12 24.56 -12.12 -6.02
CA THR A 12 25.79 -12.84 -5.65
C THR A 12 25.64 -14.36 -5.83
N ASN A 13 26.74 -15.11 -5.68
CA ASN A 13 26.75 -16.58 -5.77
C ASN A 13 26.20 -17.13 -7.11
N GLY A 14 26.47 -16.43 -8.22
CA GLY A 14 26.05 -16.83 -9.57
C GLY A 14 24.55 -16.68 -9.83
N ARG A 15 23.81 -15.93 -9.00
CA ARG A 15 22.38 -15.69 -9.15
C ARG A 15 22.14 -14.33 -9.79
N ALA A 16 21.13 -14.26 -10.65
CA ALA A 16 20.71 -12.99 -11.23
C ALA A 16 20.13 -12.07 -10.15
N LYS A 17 20.53 -10.80 -10.18
CA LYS A 17 19.99 -9.77 -9.28
C LYS A 17 18.52 -9.49 -9.63
N VAL A 18 17.66 -9.44 -8.62
CA VAL A 18 16.25 -9.09 -8.76
C VAL A 18 16.00 -7.73 -8.13
N GLU A 19 15.83 -6.72 -8.99
CA GLU A 19 15.47 -5.37 -8.56
C GLU A 19 13.98 -5.27 -8.19
N ASN A 20 13.65 -4.37 -7.26
CA ASN A 20 12.29 -4.10 -6.80
C ASN A 20 11.53 -5.36 -6.35
N TRP A 21 12.24 -6.34 -5.80
CA TRP A 21 11.60 -7.57 -5.32
C TRP A 21 10.72 -7.27 -4.10
N VAL A 22 9.44 -7.62 -4.22
CA VAL A 22 8.46 -7.53 -3.14
C VAL A 22 7.86 -8.92 -2.92
N PRO A 23 7.73 -9.38 -1.67
CA PRO A 23 6.99 -10.61 -1.37
C PRO A 23 5.58 -10.56 -1.96
N LYS A 24 5.09 -11.66 -2.54
CA LYS A 24 3.73 -11.80 -3.09
C LYS A 24 2.61 -11.39 -2.13
N TRP A 25 2.82 -11.53 -0.81
CA TRP A 25 1.86 -11.07 0.21
C TRP A 25 1.88 -9.54 0.45
N MET A 26 2.96 -8.84 0.06
CA MET A 26 3.11 -7.37 0.12
C MET A 26 2.85 -6.68 -1.22
N ALA A 27 2.90 -7.43 -2.34
CA ALA A 27 2.55 -6.89 -3.66
C ALA A 27 1.09 -6.42 -3.67
N PHE A 28 0.76 -5.41 -4.48
CA PHE A 28 -0.64 -4.96 -4.65
C PHE A 28 -1.12 -5.25 -6.08
N PRO A 29 -2.27 -5.93 -6.27
CA PRO A 29 -3.13 -6.51 -5.22
C PRO A 29 -2.47 -7.69 -4.51
N PRO A 30 -2.66 -7.83 -3.18
CA PRO A 30 -2.05 -8.91 -2.41
C PRO A 30 -2.55 -10.27 -2.88
N SER A 31 -1.63 -11.25 -2.94
CA SER A 31 -1.94 -12.59 -3.43
C SER A 31 -1.35 -13.65 -2.50
N PRO A 32 -2.03 -14.79 -2.28
CA PRO A 32 -1.53 -15.83 -1.40
C PRO A 32 -0.43 -16.64 -2.08
N TYR A 33 0.42 -17.29 -1.27
CA TYR A 33 1.44 -18.20 -1.77
C TYR A 33 0.91 -19.60 -2.05
N THR A 34 -0.27 -19.93 -1.50
CA THR A 34 -0.89 -21.25 -1.58
C THR A 34 -2.39 -21.12 -1.83
N GLU A 35 -2.98 -22.18 -2.37
CA GLU A 35 -4.42 -22.24 -2.68
C GLU A 35 -5.31 -22.20 -1.43
N ARG A 36 -4.80 -22.66 -0.27
CA ARG A 36 -5.51 -22.60 1.02
C ARG A 36 -5.71 -21.16 1.51
N GLY A 37 -5.02 -20.17 0.93
CA GLY A 37 -5.00 -18.81 1.43
C GLY A 37 -4.16 -18.68 2.70
N GLY A 38 -4.43 -17.65 3.50
CA GLY A 38 -3.76 -17.48 4.81
C GLY A 38 -3.25 -16.07 5.13
N VAL A 39 -3.49 -15.09 4.25
CA VAL A 39 -3.20 -13.69 4.54
C VAL A 39 -4.51 -12.92 4.47
N GLY A 40 -5.02 -12.44 5.61
CA GLY A 40 -6.32 -11.77 5.69
C GLY A 40 -6.44 -10.53 4.79
N THR A 41 -5.32 -9.90 4.43
CA THR A 41 -5.31 -8.77 3.49
C THR A 41 -5.68 -9.17 2.06
N VAL A 42 -5.43 -10.41 1.64
CA VAL A 42 -5.87 -10.94 0.34
C VAL A 42 -7.39 -11.02 0.30
N GLU A 43 -7.99 -11.56 1.35
CA GLU A 43 -9.44 -11.68 1.48
C GLU A 43 -10.10 -10.30 1.57
N ALA A 44 -9.55 -9.40 2.39
CA ALA A 44 -10.02 -8.02 2.46
C ALA A 44 -9.91 -7.29 1.11
N ALA A 45 -8.80 -7.48 0.38
CA ALA A 45 -8.64 -6.89 -0.95
C ALA A 45 -9.66 -7.45 -1.96
N ALA A 46 -9.96 -8.75 -1.90
CA ALA A 46 -10.99 -9.37 -2.74
C ALA A 46 -12.39 -8.82 -2.43
N LEU A 47 -12.73 -8.64 -1.14
CA LEU A 47 -13.98 -8.03 -0.71
C LEU A 47 -14.13 -6.59 -1.23
N VAL A 48 -13.07 -5.79 -1.11
CA VAL A 48 -13.06 -4.41 -1.63
C VAL A 48 -13.19 -4.39 -3.16
N ALA A 49 -12.50 -5.29 -3.86
CA ALA A 49 -12.59 -5.39 -5.32
C ALA A 49 -14.01 -5.78 -5.78
N ALA A 50 -14.67 -6.72 -5.08
CA ALA A 50 -16.05 -7.11 -5.36
C ALA A 50 -17.03 -5.95 -5.11
N ALA A 51 -16.92 -5.28 -3.94
CA ALA A 51 -17.76 -4.12 -3.62
C ALA A 51 -17.57 -2.97 -4.62
N ARG A 52 -16.34 -2.76 -5.09
CA ARG A 52 -16.04 -1.77 -6.13
C ARG A 52 -16.69 -2.15 -7.45
N ALA A 53 -16.59 -3.40 -7.90
CA ALA A 53 -17.22 -3.83 -9.15
C ALA A 53 -18.75 -3.62 -9.17
N GLU A 54 -19.41 -3.75 -8.02
CA GLU A 54 -20.84 -3.48 -7.87
C GLU A 54 -21.19 -1.98 -7.85
N ASN A 55 -20.27 -1.13 -7.39
CA ASN A 55 -20.48 0.31 -7.17
C ASN A 55 -19.72 1.21 -8.13
N GLU A 56 -18.94 0.68 -9.07
CA GLU A 56 -18.13 1.49 -9.99
C GLU A 56 -19.07 2.17 -10.99
N PRO A 57 -19.26 3.50 -10.92
CA PRO A 57 -19.95 4.19 -11.99
C PRO A 57 -19.14 3.99 -13.27
N GLU A 58 -19.82 3.66 -14.37
CA GLU A 58 -19.21 3.61 -15.69
C GLU A 58 -18.43 4.92 -15.90
N PRO A 59 -17.13 4.89 -16.25
CA PRO A 59 -16.28 6.08 -16.23
C PRO A 59 -16.69 7.02 -17.38
N THR A 60 -17.78 7.76 -17.16
CA THR A 60 -18.26 8.82 -18.02
C THR A 60 -17.43 10.07 -17.71
N GLY A 61 -16.20 10.10 -18.22
CA GLY A 61 -15.32 11.26 -18.18
C GLY A 61 -14.52 11.44 -16.88
N PRO A 62 -13.67 12.50 -16.81
CA PRO A 62 -12.89 12.80 -15.63
C PRO A 62 -13.83 13.15 -14.48
N GLY A 63 -13.92 12.25 -13.49
CA GLY A 63 -14.72 12.45 -12.30
C GLY A 63 -14.30 13.71 -11.52
N PRO A 64 -15.21 14.31 -10.74
CA PRO A 64 -14.89 15.50 -9.96
C PRO A 64 -13.86 15.13 -8.90
N VAL A 65 -12.69 15.78 -8.95
CA VAL A 65 -11.75 15.75 -7.83
C VAL A 65 -12.39 16.54 -6.68
N ALA A 66 -12.78 15.84 -5.61
CA ALA A 66 -13.18 16.52 -4.38
C ALA A 66 -11.96 17.25 -3.84
N ALA A 67 -11.96 18.58 -3.93
CA ALA A 67 -10.98 19.40 -3.24
C ALA A 67 -11.17 19.16 -1.73
N LEU A 68 -10.24 18.41 -1.12
CA LEU A 68 -10.19 18.31 0.33
C LEU A 68 -10.05 19.74 0.86
N PRO A 69 -10.86 20.14 1.87
CA PRO A 69 -10.70 21.46 2.45
C PRO A 69 -9.27 21.57 2.99
N VAL A 70 -8.56 22.61 2.54
CA VAL A 70 -7.26 22.97 3.12
C VAL A 70 -7.52 23.17 4.61
N PRO A 71 -6.84 22.43 5.52
CA PRO A 71 -7.00 22.68 6.94
C PRO A 71 -6.69 24.16 7.16
N ALA A 72 -7.63 24.87 7.79
CA ALA A 72 -7.40 26.25 8.16
C ALA A 72 -6.09 26.30 8.95
N ASN A 73 -5.15 27.15 8.52
CA ASN A 73 -3.95 27.41 9.31
C ASN A 73 -4.42 27.82 10.71
N GLU A 74 -4.24 26.94 11.70
CA GLU A 74 -4.37 27.34 13.10
C GLU A 74 -3.39 28.50 13.30
N PRO A 75 -3.82 29.66 13.82
CA PRO A 75 -2.87 30.69 14.18
C PRO A 75 -1.88 30.07 15.16
N GLU A 76 -0.59 30.20 14.86
CA GLU A 76 0.51 29.74 15.71
C GLU A 76 0.17 30.08 17.16
N ARG A 77 -0.01 29.05 18.01
CA ARG A 77 -0.20 29.25 19.44
C ARG A 77 1.06 29.92 19.98
N GLU A 78 0.95 31.22 20.23
CA GLU A 78 1.97 31.99 20.93
C GLU A 78 2.30 31.27 22.24
N PRO A 79 3.57 30.92 22.51
CA PRO A 79 3.91 30.19 23.71
C PRO A 79 3.64 31.08 24.92
N GLU A 80 2.70 30.67 25.78
CA GLU A 80 2.47 31.35 27.05
C GLU A 80 3.79 31.41 27.83
N PRO A 81 4.25 32.61 28.25
CA PRO A 81 5.48 32.71 29.02
C PRO A 81 5.29 31.97 30.34
N LEU A 82 6.16 30.98 30.57
CA LEU A 82 6.26 30.25 31.83
C LEU A 82 6.62 31.27 32.92
N ALA A 83 5.64 31.64 33.75
CA ALA A 83 5.88 32.49 34.91
C ALA A 83 6.95 31.84 35.80
N ALA A 84 7.98 32.63 36.11
CA ALA A 84 9.14 32.25 36.92
C ALA A 84 8.83 32.14 38.41
#